data_AF-A0AA38GSM2-F1
#
_entry.id   AF-A0AA38GSM2-F1
#
_cell.length_a   1.000
_cell.length_b   1.000
_cell.length_c   1.000
_cell.angle_alpha   90.00
_cell.angle_beta   90.00
_cell.angle_gamma   90.00
#
_symmetry.space_group_name_H-M   'P 1'
#
loop_
_entity.id
_entity.type
_entity.pdbx_description
1 polymer ?
#
loop_
_entity_poly.entity_id
_entity_poly.type
_entity_poly.pdbx_seq_one_letter_code
_entity_poly.pdbx_strand_id
1 'polypeptide(L)'
;YGDTGVYRTHLFGSPTIITCSPEANRFMTEPIESDSLTTGWPSPQLMGRSSIAMVEGMQYKRLKRYVIQAINRPESIRRTFVTLQPSFKAAFQSWAQKGTITAADEANECRKTLSAIILSEMNDRRMNKGSIKEDFLQNLMDSVDFNGDKLSEEEILDNMVNLILAGYAFTANSITWALYYLAKYPLFSGNLG
;
A
#
# COMPACT_ATOMS: atom_id res chain seq x y z
N TYR A 1 28.64 16.41 -13.63
CA TYR A 1 27.58 15.37 -13.57
C TYR A 1 26.41 15.95 -12.79
N GLY A 2 25.28 16.28 -13.44
CA GLY A 2 24.10 16.81 -12.74
C GLY A 2 23.38 17.96 -13.44
N ASP A 3 23.98 18.60 -14.45
CA ASP A 3 23.41 19.80 -15.08
C ASP A 3 22.12 19.54 -15.89
N THR A 4 21.76 18.27 -16.11
CA THR A 4 20.56 17.85 -16.85
C THR A 4 19.50 17.19 -15.96
N GLY A 5 19.72 17.10 -14.64
CA GLY A 5 18.78 16.44 -13.71
C GLY A 5 18.73 14.91 -13.80
N VAL A 6 19.71 14.29 -14.47
CA VAL A 6 19.82 12.83 -14.65
C VAL A 6 21.14 12.30 -14.07
N TYR A 7 21.06 11.27 -13.24
CA TYR A 7 22.19 10.66 -12.52
C TYR A 7 22.25 9.16 -12.78
N ARG A 8 23.46 8.62 -12.97
CA ARG A 8 23.70 7.17 -13.08
C ARG A 8 24.36 6.67 -11.81
N THR A 9 23.89 5.54 -11.29
CA THR A 9 24.42 4.88 -10.09
C THR A 9 24.15 3.38 -10.16
N HIS A 10 24.44 2.65 -9.08
CA HIS A 10 23.98 1.29 -8.86
C HIS A 10 23.15 1.25 -7.58
N LEU A 11 21.88 0.85 -7.68
CA LEU A 11 21.00 0.59 -6.53
C LEU A 11 20.64 -0.88 -6.51
N PHE A 12 20.68 -1.50 -5.32
CA PHE A 12 20.33 -2.91 -5.12
C PHE A 12 21.08 -3.90 -6.04
N GLY A 13 22.35 -3.58 -6.38
CA GLY A 13 23.17 -4.40 -7.27
C GLY A 13 22.91 -4.21 -8.76
N SER A 14 22.00 -3.31 -9.15
CA SER A 14 21.60 -3.09 -10.54
C SER A 14 21.99 -1.68 -11.02
N PRO A 15 22.50 -1.52 -12.26
CA PRO A 15 22.68 -0.21 -12.88
C PRO A 15 21.35 0.57 -12.87
N THR A 16 21.38 1.79 -12.33
CA THR A 16 20.17 2.59 -12.08
C THR A 16 20.36 4.01 -12.58
N ILE A 17 19.32 4.55 -13.23
CA ILE A 17 19.20 5.95 -13.59
C ILE A 17 18.22 6.62 -12.63
N ILE A 18 18.63 7.71 -11.99
CA ILE A 18 17.78 8.56 -11.15
C ILE A 18 17.55 9.87 -11.92
N THR A 19 16.29 10.25 -12.10
CA THR A 19 15.89 11.50 -12.78
C THR A 19 14.67 12.10 -12.11
N CYS A 20 14.62 13.43 -12.05
CA CYS A 20 13.48 14.20 -11.57
C CYS A 20 13.07 15.32 -12.55
N SER A 21 13.57 15.29 -13.79
CA SER A 21 13.24 16.34 -14.77
C SER A 21 11.79 16.21 -15.25
N PRO A 22 11.09 17.33 -15.52
CA PRO A 22 9.73 17.30 -16.07
C PRO A 22 9.61 16.45 -17.35
N GLU A 23 10.61 16.49 -18.22
CA GLU A 23 10.66 15.74 -19.47
C GLU A 23 10.75 14.23 -19.22
N ALA A 24 11.59 13.80 -18.27
CA ALA A 24 11.71 12.40 -17.91
C ALA A 24 10.45 11.89 -17.21
N ASN A 25 9.85 12.68 -16.33
CA ASN A 25 8.58 12.33 -15.71
C ASN A 25 7.47 12.18 -16.76
N ARG A 26 7.40 13.10 -17.74
CA ARG A 26 6.45 12.99 -18.85
C ARG A 26 6.67 11.70 -19.63
N PHE A 27 7.90 11.42 -20.07
CA PHE A 27 8.26 10.20 -20.78
C PHE A 27 7.86 8.92 -20.02
N MET A 28 8.05 8.88 -18.71
CA MET A 28 7.66 7.74 -17.87
C MET A 28 6.14 7.58 -17.70
N THR A 29 5.36 8.65 -17.85
CA THR A 29 3.90 8.66 -17.64
C THR A 29 3.09 8.62 -18.93
N GLU A 30 3.71 8.87 -20.09
CA GLU A 30 3.07 8.73 -21.39
C GLU A 30 2.63 7.26 -21.59
N PRO A 31 1.48 6.98 -22.22
CA PRO A 31 1.07 5.61 -22.52
C PRO A 31 2.08 4.98 -23.46
N ILE A 32 3.01 4.21 -22.89
CA ILE A 32 4.10 3.62 -23.65
C ILE A 32 3.52 2.47 -24.48
N GLU A 33 3.56 2.59 -25.81
CA GLU A 33 3.21 1.50 -26.73
C GLU A 33 4.28 0.38 -26.74
N SER A 34 5.45 0.63 -26.14
CA SER A 34 6.55 -0.33 -26.05
C SER A 34 6.58 -1.10 -24.72
N ASP A 35 6.64 -2.43 -24.81
CA ASP A 35 6.87 -3.38 -23.71
C ASP A 35 8.24 -3.23 -23.01
N SER A 36 8.99 -2.15 -23.26
CA SER A 36 10.38 -1.98 -22.83
C SER A 36 10.55 -1.43 -21.42
N LEU A 37 9.48 -0.92 -20.80
CA LEU A 37 9.51 -0.33 -19.47
C LEU A 37 8.52 -1.04 -18.56
N THR A 38 9.05 -1.67 -17.52
CA THR A 38 8.27 -2.34 -16.49
C THR A 38 8.35 -1.56 -15.18
N THR A 39 7.29 -1.66 -14.38
CA THR A 39 7.26 -1.16 -13.02
C THR A 39 7.95 -2.18 -12.12
N GLY A 40 8.95 -1.75 -11.36
CA GLY A 40 9.73 -2.63 -10.50
C GLY A 40 9.83 -2.12 -9.08
N TRP A 41 9.74 -3.04 -8.11
CA TRP A 41 10.08 -2.79 -6.71
C TRP A 41 11.20 -3.75 -6.29
N PRO A 42 12.23 -3.29 -5.54
CA PRO A 42 13.38 -4.12 -5.16
C PRO A 42 13.04 -5.24 -4.17
N SER A 43 11.86 -5.21 -3.55
CA SER A 43 11.42 -6.23 -2.58
C SER A 43 9.97 -6.67 -2.84
N PRO A 44 9.71 -7.39 -3.93
CA PRO A 44 8.36 -7.78 -4.33
C PRO A 44 7.69 -8.72 -3.30
N GLN A 45 8.47 -9.49 -2.54
CA GLN A 45 7.98 -10.34 -1.46
C GLN A 45 7.34 -9.51 -0.33
N LEU A 46 7.90 -8.32 -0.05
CA LEU A 46 7.39 -7.44 1.00
C LEU A 46 6.10 -6.75 0.57
N MET A 47 5.98 -6.40 -0.72
CA MET A 47 4.78 -5.77 -1.28
C MET A 47 3.65 -6.78 -1.54
N GLY A 48 4.00 -8.03 -1.81
CA GLY A 48 3.07 -9.05 -2.28
C GLY A 48 3.04 -9.09 -3.79
N ARG A 49 3.38 -10.26 -4.35
CA ARG A 49 3.53 -10.46 -5.80
C ARG A 49 2.21 -10.30 -6.54
N SER A 50 1.09 -10.51 -5.85
CA SER A 50 -0.26 -10.40 -6.37
C SER A 50 -0.92 -9.05 -6.05
N SER A 51 -0.16 -8.10 -5.47
CA SER A 51 -0.65 -6.75 -5.18
C SER A 51 -0.71 -5.88 -6.44
N ILE A 52 -1.63 -4.91 -6.45
CA ILE A 52 -1.75 -3.91 -7.53
C ILE A 52 -0.45 -3.14 -7.81
N ALA A 53 0.45 -3.05 -6.82
CA ALA A 53 1.73 -2.36 -6.97
C ALA A 53 2.79 -3.20 -7.73
N MET A 54 2.57 -4.52 -7.85
CA MET A 54 3.55 -5.46 -8.41
C MET A 54 3.12 -6.11 -9.73
N VAL A 55 1.83 -6.08 -10.07
CA VAL A 55 1.31 -6.68 -11.29
C VAL A 55 1.27 -5.69 -12.45
N GLU A 56 1.25 -6.21 -13.67
CA GLU A 56 1.25 -5.40 -14.91
C GLU A 56 0.14 -5.84 -15.87
N GLY A 57 0.02 -5.12 -16.99
CA GLY A 57 -0.85 -5.48 -18.11
C GLY A 57 -2.31 -5.71 -17.73
N MET A 58 -2.85 -6.86 -18.13
CA MET A 58 -4.25 -7.21 -17.90
C MET A 58 -4.56 -7.45 -16.42
N GLN A 59 -3.63 -8.01 -15.65
CA GLN A 59 -3.83 -8.24 -14.22
C GLN A 59 -3.86 -6.92 -13.45
N TYR A 60 -2.98 -5.97 -13.79
CA TYR A 60 -3.05 -4.61 -13.25
C TYR A 60 -4.38 -3.93 -13.59
N LYS A 61 -4.81 -3.98 -14.87
CA LYS A 61 -6.10 -3.39 -15.29
C LYS A 61 -7.27 -4.01 -14.53
N ARG A 62 -7.23 -5.32 -14.25
CA ARG A 62 -8.23 -6.02 -13.45
C ARG A 62 -8.22 -5.56 -11.99
N LEU A 63 -7.08 -5.66 -11.29
CA LEU A 63 -6.95 -5.27 -9.89
C LEU A 63 -7.28 -3.78 -9.67
N LYS A 64 -6.84 -2.91 -10.59
CA LYS A 64 -7.10 -1.47 -10.56
C LYS A 64 -8.59 -1.14 -10.51
N ARG A 65 -9.44 -1.87 -11.23
CA ARG A 65 -10.89 -1.64 -11.20
C ARG A 65 -11.45 -1.84 -9.79
N TYR A 66 -11.04 -2.91 -9.11
CA TYR A 66 -11.50 -3.21 -7.76
C TYR A 66 -10.96 -2.22 -6.73
N VAL A 67 -9.65 -1.97 -6.75
CA VAL A 67 -8.99 -1.09 -5.78
C VAL A 67 -9.51 0.35 -5.92
N ILE A 68 -9.68 0.86 -7.14
CA ILE A 68 -10.25 2.22 -7.35
C ILE A 68 -11.71 2.30 -6.90
N GLN A 69 -12.54 1.31 -7.24
CA GLN A 69 -13.94 1.30 -6.79
C GLN A 69 -14.04 1.33 -5.27
N ALA A 70 -13.11 0.65 -4.59
CA ALA A 70 -13.11 0.55 -3.15
C ALA A 70 -12.51 1.82 -2.48
N ILE A 71 -11.51 2.47 -3.09
CA ILE A 71 -11.00 3.80 -2.66
C ILE A 71 -12.07 4.88 -2.80
N ASN A 72 -12.87 4.85 -3.87
CA ASN A 72 -13.95 5.80 -4.11
C ASN A 72 -15.13 5.65 -3.12
N ARG A 73 -15.07 4.71 -2.18
CA ARG A 73 -16.02 4.53 -1.07
C ARG A 73 -15.30 4.68 0.27
N PRO A 74 -14.93 5.91 0.67
CA PRO A 74 -14.07 6.16 1.84
C PRO A 74 -14.62 5.56 3.15
N GLU A 75 -15.94 5.52 3.32
CA GLU A 75 -16.58 4.90 4.48
C GLU A 75 -16.33 3.39 4.58
N SER A 76 -16.16 2.69 3.45
CA SER A 76 -15.87 1.25 3.44
C SER A 76 -14.45 0.95 3.92
N ILE A 77 -13.49 1.80 3.57
CA ILE A 77 -12.11 1.74 4.06
C ILE A 77 -12.11 2.00 5.56
N ARG A 78 -12.74 3.10 6.00
CA ARG A 78 -12.79 3.48 7.42
C ARG A 78 -13.33 2.35 8.29
N ARG A 79 -14.43 1.70 7.87
CA ARG A 79 -15.04 0.57 8.61
C ARG A 79 -14.10 -0.63 8.73
N THR A 80 -13.39 -0.98 7.65
CA THR A 80 -12.38 -2.04 7.68
C THR A 80 -11.26 -1.72 8.66
N PHE A 81 -10.70 -0.51 8.59
CA PHE A 81 -9.61 -0.10 9.48
C PHE A 81 -10.05 -0.09 10.94
N VAL A 82 -11.23 0.44 11.27
CA VAL A 82 -11.75 0.43 12.65
C VAL A 82 -11.90 -1.00 13.18
N THR A 83 -12.33 -1.94 12.33
CA THR A 83 -12.48 -3.35 12.71
C THR A 83 -11.13 -4.01 12.98
N LEU A 84 -10.11 -3.71 12.17
CA LEU A 84 -8.79 -4.35 12.26
C LEU A 84 -7.83 -3.64 13.24
N GLN A 85 -8.09 -2.37 13.56
CA GLN A 85 -7.22 -1.50 14.36
C GLN A 85 -6.84 -2.10 15.73
N PRO A 86 -7.74 -2.73 16.51
CA PRO A 86 -7.35 -3.33 17.80
C PRO A 86 -6.27 -4.40 17.63
N SER A 87 -6.43 -5.30 16.65
CA SER A 87 -5.49 -6.38 16.36
C SER A 87 -4.15 -5.84 15.88
N PHE A 88 -4.16 -4.81 15.01
CA PHE A 88 -2.93 -4.17 14.54
C PHE A 88 -2.20 -3.42 15.66
N LYS A 89 -2.93 -2.70 16.53
CA LYS A 89 -2.34 -1.99 17.65
C LYS A 89 -1.63 -2.97 18.60
N ALA A 90 -2.27 -4.09 18.92
CA ALA A 90 -1.68 -5.11 19.78
C ALA A 90 -0.39 -5.68 19.17
N ALA A 91 -0.40 -5.99 17.87
CA ALA A 91 0.78 -6.45 17.13
C ALA A 91 1.91 -5.42 17.19
N PHE A 92 1.64 -4.15 16.84
CA PHE A 92 2.66 -3.10 16.83
C PHE A 92 3.18 -2.75 18.23
N GLN A 93 2.36 -2.83 19.28
CA GLN A 93 2.81 -2.60 20.65
C GLN A 93 3.77 -3.68 21.14
N SER A 94 3.51 -4.95 20.81
CA SER A 94 4.44 -6.05 21.10
C SER A 94 5.81 -5.82 20.46
N TRP A 95 5.81 -5.23 19.26
CA TRP A 95 7.03 -4.94 18.52
C TRP A 95 7.83 -3.77 19.03
N ALA A 96 7.16 -2.69 19.44
CA ALA A 96 7.82 -1.52 20.01
C ALA A 96 8.62 -1.85 21.28
N GLN A 97 8.36 -3.01 21.90
CA GLN A 97 9.09 -3.51 23.07
C GLN A 97 10.36 -4.28 22.70
N LYS A 98 10.58 -4.63 21.42
CA LYS A 98 11.81 -5.26 20.95
C LYS A 98 12.88 -4.16 20.79
N GLY A 99 13.86 -4.14 21.69
CA GLY A 99 14.93 -3.12 21.70
C GLY A 99 15.65 -2.93 20.36
N THR A 100 16.66 -3.75 20.07
CA THR A 100 17.36 -3.71 18.78
C THR A 100 16.67 -4.63 17.78
N ILE A 101 16.35 -4.11 16.60
CA ILE A 101 15.67 -4.86 15.53
C ILE A 101 16.52 -4.87 14.24
N THR A 102 16.38 -5.95 13.47
CA THR A 102 16.79 -5.98 12.06
C THR A 102 15.61 -5.52 11.22
N ALA A 103 15.73 -4.39 10.51
CA ALA A 103 14.61 -3.79 9.78
C ALA A 103 13.95 -4.73 8.75
N ALA A 104 14.73 -5.55 8.04
CA ALA A 104 14.19 -6.50 7.05
C ALA A 104 13.39 -7.64 7.71
N ASP A 105 13.90 -8.19 8.81
CA ASP A 105 13.21 -9.25 9.55
C ASP A 105 11.90 -8.72 10.13
N GLU A 106 11.95 -7.53 10.73
CA GLU A 106 10.74 -6.91 11.27
C GLU A 106 9.75 -6.60 10.14
N ALA A 107 10.18 -6.05 9.00
CA ALA A 107 9.26 -5.82 7.87
C ALA A 107 8.54 -7.10 7.41
N ASN A 108 9.24 -8.24 7.38
CA ASN A 108 8.67 -9.54 7.04
C ASN A 108 7.69 -10.06 8.10
N GLU A 109 8.04 -9.94 9.38
CA GLU A 109 7.12 -10.30 10.47
C GLU A 109 5.86 -9.43 10.47
N CYS A 110 5.96 -8.19 9.96
CA CYS A 110 4.84 -7.22 9.92
C CYS A 110 3.82 -7.74 8.97
N ARG A 111 4.30 -8.03 7.77
CA ARG A 111 3.54 -8.62 6.70
C ARG A 111 2.87 -9.92 7.17
N LYS A 112 3.62 -10.84 7.79
CA LYS A 112 3.05 -12.10 8.31
C LYS A 112 1.93 -11.86 9.33
N THR A 113 2.15 -10.95 10.27
CA THR A 113 1.17 -10.64 11.32
C THR A 113 -0.10 -10.01 10.73
N LEU A 114 0.06 -9.03 9.84
CA LEU A 114 -1.06 -8.40 9.13
C LEU A 114 -1.83 -9.43 8.29
N SER A 115 -1.12 -10.27 7.51
CA SER A 115 -1.72 -11.34 6.72
C SER A 115 -2.52 -12.31 7.59
N ALA A 116 -2.00 -12.72 8.75
CA ALA A 116 -2.69 -13.62 9.66
C ALA A 116 -4.00 -13.02 10.22
N ILE A 117 -3.97 -11.73 10.59
CA ILE A 117 -5.15 -11.01 11.06
C ILE A 117 -6.22 -10.94 9.97
N ILE A 118 -5.83 -10.57 8.74
CA ILE A 118 -6.77 -10.47 7.61
C ILE A 118 -7.34 -11.85 7.26
N LEU A 119 -6.51 -12.89 7.23
CA LEU A 119 -6.92 -14.27 7.00
C LEU A 119 -7.94 -14.74 8.03
N SER A 120 -7.71 -14.46 9.31
CA SER A 120 -8.66 -14.78 10.38
C SER A 120 -10.01 -14.11 10.13
N GLU A 121 -10.01 -12.80 9.85
CA GLU A 121 -11.23 -12.04 9.58
C GLU A 121 -11.97 -12.56 8.32
N MET A 122 -11.24 -12.94 7.27
CA MET A 122 -11.84 -13.57 6.07
C MET A 122 -12.52 -14.89 6.39
N ASN A 123 -11.89 -15.73 7.21
CA ASN A 123 -12.45 -17.02 7.63
C ASN A 123 -13.68 -16.83 8.52
N ASP A 124 -13.64 -15.89 9.47
CA ASP A 124 -14.77 -15.57 10.33
C ASP A 124 -15.98 -15.10 9.53
N ARG A 125 -15.78 -14.30 8.48
CA ARG A 125 -16.84 -13.86 7.56
C ARG A 125 -17.44 -15.01 6.74
N ARG A 126 -16.60 -15.94 6.28
CA ARG A 126 -17.07 -17.13 5.54
C ARG A 126 -17.97 -18.01 6.40
N MET A 127 -17.68 -18.10 7.71
CA MET A 127 -18.47 -18.88 8.67
C MET A 127 -19.72 -18.14 9.15
N ASN A 128 -19.65 -16.82 9.34
CA ASN A 128 -20.74 -16.00 9.88
C ASN A 128 -21.49 -15.21 8.79
N LYS A 129 -22.21 -15.92 7.90
CA LYS A 129 -22.99 -15.33 6.78
C LYS A 129 -24.12 -14.37 7.19
N GLY A 130 -24.36 -14.16 8.49
CA GLY A 130 -25.47 -13.37 9.02
C GLY A 130 -25.22 -11.87 9.15
N SER A 131 -23.97 -11.39 9.11
CA SER A 131 -23.66 -9.95 9.16
C SER A 131 -23.09 -9.48 7.82
N ILE A 132 -23.92 -8.84 6.99
CA ILE A 132 -23.43 -8.13 5.81
C ILE A 132 -22.60 -6.94 6.33
N LYS A 133 -21.27 -7.07 6.26
CA LYS A 133 -20.36 -5.95 6.53
C LYS A 133 -20.15 -5.20 5.21
N GLU A 134 -20.73 -4.01 5.06
CA GLU A 134 -20.42 -3.16 3.91
C GLU A 134 -19.05 -2.47 4.09
N ASP A 135 -17.96 -3.23 4.06
CA ASP A 135 -16.61 -2.69 4.22
C ASP A 135 -15.68 -3.07 3.07
N PHE A 136 -14.49 -2.48 3.04
CA PHE A 136 -13.52 -2.68 1.96
C PHE A 136 -13.13 -4.15 1.79
N LEU A 137 -12.95 -4.90 2.88
CA LEU A 137 -12.56 -6.30 2.81
C LEU A 137 -13.69 -7.14 2.22
N GLN A 138 -14.93 -6.88 2.61
CA GLN A 138 -16.09 -7.57 2.04
C GLN A 138 -16.24 -7.27 0.55
N ASN A 139 -16.07 -6.00 0.16
CA ASN A 139 -16.13 -5.60 -1.25
C ASN A 139 -15.11 -6.35 -2.11
N LEU A 140 -13.89 -6.57 -1.61
CA LEU A 140 -12.90 -7.38 -2.32
C LEU A 140 -13.31 -8.86 -2.41
N MET A 141 -13.83 -9.44 -1.33
CA MET A 141 -14.28 -10.84 -1.28
C MET A 141 -15.47 -11.14 -2.22
N ASP A 142 -16.35 -10.16 -2.41
CA ASP A 142 -17.54 -10.30 -3.24
C ASP A 142 -17.33 -9.86 -4.70
N SER A 143 -16.19 -9.23 -4.98
CA SER A 143 -15.88 -8.69 -6.31
C SER A 143 -15.73 -9.79 -7.37
N VAL A 144 -16.27 -9.53 -8.57
CA VAL A 144 -16.21 -10.40 -9.76
C VAL A 144 -15.82 -9.59 -10.98
N ASP A 145 -15.03 -10.17 -11.89
CA ASP A 145 -14.58 -9.49 -13.10
C ASP A 145 -15.57 -9.72 -14.26
N PHE A 146 -15.22 -9.23 -15.45
CA PHE A 146 -16.07 -9.34 -16.63
C PHE A 146 -16.20 -10.79 -17.15
N ASN A 147 -15.30 -11.69 -16.75
CA ASN A 147 -15.40 -13.12 -17.02
C ASN A 147 -16.17 -13.87 -15.92
N GLY A 148 -16.53 -13.18 -14.83
CA GLY A 148 -17.16 -13.78 -13.65
C GLY A 148 -16.15 -14.30 -12.62
N ASP A 149 -14.85 -14.04 -12.79
CA ASP A 149 -13.82 -14.53 -11.89
C ASP A 149 -13.70 -13.63 -10.65
N LYS A 150 -13.60 -14.26 -9.48
CA LYS A 150 -13.33 -13.59 -8.20
C LYS A 150 -11.84 -13.34 -8.00
N LEU A 151 -11.51 -12.39 -7.13
CA LEU A 151 -10.15 -12.25 -6.63
C LEU A 151 -9.73 -13.51 -5.86
N SER A 152 -8.48 -13.93 -6.06
CA SER A 152 -7.91 -15.01 -5.25
C SER A 152 -7.71 -14.54 -3.80
N GLU A 153 -7.63 -15.48 -2.87
CA GLU A 153 -7.31 -15.16 -1.47
C GLU A 153 -5.97 -14.43 -1.36
N GLU A 154 -4.97 -14.85 -2.14
CA GLU A 154 -3.65 -14.19 -2.20
C GLU A 154 -3.76 -12.75 -2.71
N GLU A 155 -4.55 -12.51 -3.76
CA GLU A 155 -4.78 -11.15 -4.29
C GLU A 155 -5.48 -10.27 -3.25
N ILE A 156 -6.47 -10.78 -2.54
CA ILE A 156 -7.18 -10.03 -1.49
C ILE A 156 -6.20 -9.66 -0.36
N LEU A 157 -5.41 -10.62 0.12
CA LEU A 157 -4.44 -10.41 1.19
C LEU A 157 -3.36 -9.41 0.81
N ASP A 158 -2.75 -9.60 -0.37
CA ASP A 158 -1.66 -8.76 -0.86
C ASP A 158 -2.12 -7.31 -1.01
N ASN A 159 -3.33 -7.08 -1.54
CA ASN A 159 -3.87 -5.73 -1.70
C ASN A 159 -4.31 -5.10 -0.36
N MET A 160 -4.86 -5.89 0.57
CA MET A 160 -5.20 -5.42 1.91
C MET A 160 -3.97 -4.97 2.69
N VAL A 161 -2.92 -5.80 2.73
CA VAL A 161 -1.66 -5.47 3.42
C VAL A 161 -1.03 -4.24 2.79
N ASN A 162 -0.95 -4.19 1.46
CA ASN A 162 -0.35 -3.05 0.76
C ASN A 162 -1.11 -1.75 1.03
N LEU A 163 -2.45 -1.77 1.06
CA LEU A 163 -3.26 -0.60 1.41
C LEU A 163 -2.99 -0.10 2.83
N ILE A 164 -2.87 -1.02 3.80
CA ILE A 164 -2.56 -0.68 5.20
C ILE A 164 -1.17 -0.06 5.32
N LEU A 165 -0.16 -0.67 4.70
CA LEU A 165 1.21 -0.18 4.74
C LEU A 165 1.33 1.18 4.07
N ALA A 166 0.72 1.35 2.89
CA ALA A 166 0.69 2.63 2.18
C ALA A 166 0.02 3.71 3.04
N GLY A 167 -1.19 3.43 3.56
CA GLY A 167 -1.93 4.37 4.38
C GLY A 167 -1.16 4.83 5.62
N TYR A 168 -0.50 3.91 6.33
CA TYR A 168 0.26 4.23 7.52
C TYR A 168 1.55 5.02 7.22
N ALA A 169 2.36 4.56 6.28
CA ALA A 169 3.65 5.19 5.98
C ALA A 169 3.49 6.64 5.47
N PHE A 170 2.52 6.88 4.59
CA PHE A 170 2.29 8.23 4.06
C PHE A 170 1.70 9.16 5.12
N THR A 171 0.69 8.73 5.89
CA THR A 171 0.07 9.59 6.91
C THR A 171 1.01 9.91 8.06
N ALA A 172 1.80 8.94 8.54
CA ALA A 172 2.80 9.17 9.59
C ALA A 172 3.85 10.21 9.15
N ASN A 173 4.34 10.10 7.91
CA ASN A 173 5.28 11.07 7.33
C ASN A 173 4.62 12.45 7.18
N SER A 174 3.41 12.54 6.62
CA SER A 174 2.68 13.80 6.47
C SER A 174 2.43 14.50 7.81
N ILE A 175 2.00 13.77 8.85
CA ILE A 175 1.80 14.31 10.20
C ILE A 175 3.12 14.77 10.79
N THR A 176 4.19 13.98 10.65
CA THR A 176 5.52 14.34 11.15
C THR A 176 6.01 15.65 10.54
N TRP A 177 5.91 15.80 9.22
CA TRP A 177 6.27 17.04 8.53
C TRP A 177 5.36 18.21 8.90
N ALA A 178 4.05 17.98 9.01
CA ALA A 178 3.11 19.01 9.44
C ALA A 178 3.46 19.53 10.85
N LEU A 179 3.70 18.64 11.81
CA LEU A 179 4.13 19.01 13.17
C LEU A 179 5.49 19.71 13.17
N TYR A 180 6.45 19.20 12.39
CA TYR A 180 7.76 19.84 12.24
C TYR A 180 7.63 21.29 11.74
N TYR A 181 6.83 21.52 10.70
CA TYR A 181 6.64 22.86 10.13
C TYR A 181 5.82 23.78 11.03
N LEU A 182 4.81 23.27 11.74
CA LEU A 182 4.07 24.03 12.75
C LEU A 182 4.98 24.47 13.91
N ALA A 183 5.88 23.58 14.37
CA ALA A 183 6.85 23.90 15.41
C ALA A 183 7.92 24.89 14.92
N LYS A 184 8.37 24.76 13.67
CA LYS A 184 9.41 25.61 13.07
C LYS A 184 8.91 27.00 12.67
N TYR A 185 7.64 27.14 12.31
CA TYR A 185 7.04 28.40 11.87
C TYR A 185 5.79 28.75 12.68
N PRO A 186 5.95 29.13 13.97
CA PRO A 186 4.83 29.41 14.87
C PRO A 186 4.02 30.67 14.51
N LEU A 187 4.46 31.48 13.55
CA LEU A 187 3.70 32.66 13.10
C LEU A 187 2.41 32.31 12.32
N PHE A 188 2.24 31.06 11.88
CA PHE A 188 1.02 30.59 11.20
C PHE A 188 -0.02 29.96 12.14
N SER A 189 0.31 29.70 13.41
CA SER A 189 -0.64 29.10 14.36
C SER A 189 -1.70 30.10 14.88
N GLY A 190 -1.47 31.40 14.73
CA GLY A 190 -2.41 32.45 15.14
C GLY A 190 -3.65 32.62 14.26
N ASN A 191 -3.70 31.99 13.08
CA ASN A 191 -4.82 32.10 12.13
C ASN A 191 -5.70 30.84 12.04
N LEU A 192 -5.50 29.86 12.93
CA LEU A 192 -6.26 28.59 12.98
C LEU A 192 -7.25 28.54 14.16
N GLY A 193 -7.58 29.69 14.76
CA GLY A 193 -8.60 29.84 15.81
C GLY A 193 -9.93 30.34 15.28
#